data_AF-A0A090DSS3-F1
#
_entry.id   AF-A0A090DSS3-F1
#
_cell.length_a   1.000
_cell.length_b   1.000
_cell.length_c   1.000
_cell.angle_alpha   90.00
_cell.angle_beta   90.00
_cell.angle_gamma   90.00
#
_symmetry.space_group_name_H-M   'P 1'
#
loop_
_entity.id
_entity.type
_entity.pdbx_description
1 polymer ?
#
loop_
_entity_poly.entity_id
_entity_poly.type
_entity_poly.pdbx_seq_one_letter_code
_entity_poly.pdbx_strand_id
1 'polypeptide(L)'
;MGSSAPPLISARDPEIFVCGDDDCYRKIGGGQSRGMALLNLALFLSPEGMTITIASHEMSHIELHTRIGLIKTVRRDVPQWFDEGVAVLVSDDSRYLRPTSSDRCLVEPDGALPTTRSAWIESAASTSLYAKAACRVSRWIAAHGGSPAVTRLLESIVAGQSFEMAY
;
A
#
# COMPACT_ATOMS: atom_id res chain seq x y z
N MET A 1 20.14 17.63 -27.63
CA MET A 1 20.95 16.62 -26.91
C MET A 1 20.96 17.00 -25.44
N GLY A 2 20.52 16.08 -24.57
CA GLY A 2 20.67 16.20 -23.10
C GLY A 2 19.44 16.74 -22.35
N SER A 3 18.33 16.01 -22.34
CA SER A 3 17.33 16.19 -21.27
C SER A 3 17.83 15.39 -20.06
N SER A 4 18.38 16.09 -19.07
CA SER A 4 18.77 15.48 -17.81
C SER A 4 17.52 15.11 -17.04
N ALA A 5 17.23 13.81 -16.94
CA ALA A 5 16.24 13.31 -15.99
C ALA A 5 16.64 13.81 -14.58
N PRO A 6 15.68 14.28 -13.77
CA PRO A 6 15.97 14.64 -12.38
C PRO A 6 16.57 13.42 -11.67
N PRO A 7 17.53 13.62 -10.75
CA PRO A 7 18.13 12.50 -10.03
C PRO A 7 17.02 11.76 -9.29
N LEU A 8 16.85 10.48 -9.62
CA LEU A 8 16.12 9.55 -8.77
C LEU A 8 16.76 9.66 -7.39
N ILE A 9 15.99 10.10 -6.41
CA ILE A 9 16.39 10.06 -5.00
C ILE A 9 16.93 8.65 -4.78
N SER A 10 18.21 8.54 -4.38
CA SER A 10 18.83 7.24 -4.11
C SER A 10 17.90 6.49 -3.16
N ALA A 11 17.27 5.43 -3.67
CA ALA A 11 16.48 4.52 -2.86
C ALA A 11 17.46 4.00 -1.79
N ARG A 12 17.29 4.47 -0.55
CA ARG A 12 17.88 3.74 0.57
C ARG A 12 17.08 2.46 0.68
N ASP A 13 17.77 1.33 0.74
CA ASP A 13 17.12 0.08 1.08
C ASP A 13 16.40 0.27 2.42
N PRO A 14 15.11 -0.07 2.52
CA PRO A 14 14.38 0.11 3.75
C PRO A 14 14.91 -0.81 4.83
N GLU A 15 14.97 -0.30 6.06
CA GLU A 15 15.36 -1.12 7.21
C GLU A 15 14.21 -2.05 7.61
N ILE A 16 14.52 -3.33 7.84
CA ILE A 16 13.55 -4.34 8.26
C ILE A 16 13.80 -4.68 9.72
N PHE A 17 12.86 -4.32 10.59
CA PHE A 17 12.90 -4.64 12.00
C PHE A 17 11.94 -5.78 12.32
N VAL A 18 12.45 -6.80 13.00
CA VAL A 18 11.67 -7.98 13.40
C VAL A 18 11.69 -8.09 14.91
N CYS A 19 10.52 -7.99 15.54
CA CYS A 19 10.40 -8.11 16.98
C CYS A 19 10.35 -9.58 17.42
N GLY A 20 11.12 -9.92 18.46
CA GLY A 20 11.15 -11.27 19.04
C GLY A 20 9.96 -11.60 19.94
N ASP A 21 9.26 -10.58 20.44
CA ASP A 21 8.05 -10.72 21.25
C ASP A 21 7.08 -9.53 21.04
N ASP A 22 5.87 -9.65 21.61
CA ASP A 22 4.84 -8.60 21.51
C ASP A 22 5.22 -7.33 22.29
N ASP A 23 6.06 -7.44 23.33
CA ASP A 23 6.52 -6.29 24.11
C ASP A 23 7.43 -5.38 23.29
N CYS A 24 8.35 -5.96 22.51
CA CYS A 24 9.13 -5.26 21.50
C CYS A 24 8.20 -4.52 20.53
N TYR A 25 7.21 -5.23 19.97
CA TYR A 25 6.35 -4.66 18.94
C TYR A 25 5.45 -3.54 19.47
N ARG A 26 4.95 -3.66 20.70
CA ARG A 26 4.21 -2.56 21.36
C ARG A 26 5.07 -1.34 21.63
N LYS A 27 6.33 -1.50 22.05
CA LYS A 27 7.24 -0.38 22.37
C LYS A 27 7.53 0.54 21.18
N ILE A 28 7.48 0.01 19.97
CA ILE A 28 7.66 0.78 18.72
C ILE A 28 6.35 1.33 18.14
N GLY A 29 5.23 1.25 18.89
CA GLY A 29 3.92 1.77 18.48
C GLY A 29 3.05 0.77 17.72
N GLY A 30 3.43 -0.50 17.67
CA GLY A 30 2.62 -1.59 17.12
C GLY A 30 1.53 -2.10 18.09
N GLY A 31 0.99 -3.28 17.79
CA GLY A 31 0.01 -4.01 18.62
C GLY A 31 -1.44 -3.97 18.14
N GLN A 32 -1.74 -3.17 17.10
CA GLN A 32 -3.05 -3.17 16.42
C GLN A 32 -3.01 -3.85 15.04
N SER A 33 -1.81 -4.14 14.54
CA SER A 33 -1.53 -4.78 13.25
C SER A 33 -0.45 -5.84 13.42
N ARG A 34 -0.19 -6.63 12.37
CA ARG A 34 0.93 -7.59 12.33
C ARG A 34 2.20 -7.03 11.70
N GLY A 35 2.07 -5.95 10.92
CA GLY A 35 3.17 -5.21 10.33
C GLY A 35 2.88 -3.71 10.35
N MET A 36 3.93 -2.91 10.18
CA MET A 36 3.80 -1.46 10.02
C MET A 36 4.95 -0.91 9.17
N ALA A 37 4.63 -0.17 8.12
CA ALA A 37 5.55 0.68 7.39
C ALA A 37 5.68 2.08 8.02
N LEU A 38 6.92 2.54 8.17
CA LEU A 38 7.25 3.93 8.51
C LEU A 38 7.66 4.67 7.24
N LEU A 39 6.68 5.36 6.63
CA LEU A 39 6.86 6.11 5.40
C LEU A 39 7.55 5.25 4.32
N ASN A 40 8.72 5.68 3.86
CA ASN A 40 9.58 4.96 2.92
C ASN A 40 10.90 4.50 3.56
N LEU A 41 10.99 4.47 4.89
CA LEU A 41 12.26 4.32 5.62
C LEU A 41 12.47 2.91 6.17
N ALA A 42 11.44 2.35 6.79
CA ALA A 42 11.55 1.09 7.51
C ALA A 42 10.21 0.38 7.60
N LEU A 43 10.24 -0.93 7.82
CA LEU A 43 9.09 -1.71 8.23
C LEU A 43 9.39 -2.47 9.52
N PHE A 44 8.33 -2.71 10.29
CA PHE A 44 8.36 -3.42 11.55
C PHE A 44 7.41 -4.60 11.49
N LEU A 45 7.87 -5.78 11.93
CA LEU A 45 7.06 -7.00 11.98
C LEU A 45 6.89 -7.44 13.44
N SER A 46 5.64 -7.78 13.80
CA SER A 46 5.35 -8.49 15.05
C SER A 46 5.80 -9.95 14.94
N PRO A 47 5.91 -10.69 16.06
CA PRO A 47 6.20 -12.12 16.02
C PRO A 47 5.24 -12.91 15.10
N GLU A 48 3.93 -12.61 15.17
CA GLU A 48 2.93 -13.22 14.28
C GLU A 48 2.97 -12.70 12.83
N GLY A 49 3.58 -11.53 12.62
CA GLY A 49 3.71 -10.87 11.33
C GLY A 49 4.92 -11.31 10.51
N MET A 50 5.75 -12.21 11.02
CA MET A 50 6.95 -12.74 10.36
C MET A 50 6.62 -13.69 9.20
N THR A 51 5.85 -13.22 8.24
CA THR A 51 5.45 -13.97 7.05
C THR A 51 5.78 -13.17 5.79
N ILE A 52 6.01 -13.87 4.69
CA ILE A 52 6.24 -13.23 3.38
C ILE A 52 5.07 -12.32 3.01
N THR A 53 3.82 -12.76 3.25
CA THR A 53 2.62 -11.98 2.97
C THR A 53 2.62 -10.63 3.68
N ILE A 54 2.84 -10.61 5.00
CA ILE A 54 2.85 -9.34 5.75
C ILE A 54 4.06 -8.49 5.37
N ALA A 55 5.24 -9.07 5.21
CA ALA A 55 6.43 -8.33 4.78
C ALA A 55 6.24 -7.68 3.40
N SER A 56 5.67 -8.40 2.44
CA SER A 56 5.35 -7.89 1.10
C SER A 56 4.29 -6.79 1.14
N HIS A 57 3.29 -6.89 2.03
CA HIS A 57 2.29 -5.83 2.25
C HIS A 57 2.99 -4.54 2.71
N GLU A 58 3.80 -4.60 3.77
CA GLU A 58 4.48 -3.40 4.30
C GLU A 58 5.52 -2.84 3.33
N MET A 59 6.22 -3.70 2.59
CA MET A 59 7.17 -3.27 1.56
C MET A 59 6.48 -2.52 0.42
N SER A 60 5.22 -2.87 0.10
CA SER A 60 4.45 -2.21 -0.95
C SER A 60 4.17 -0.74 -0.60
N HIS A 61 3.84 -0.45 0.66
CA HIS A 61 3.69 0.92 1.15
C HIS A 61 4.99 1.71 1.00
N ILE A 62 6.12 1.12 1.40
CA ILE A 62 7.44 1.76 1.28
C ILE A 62 7.77 2.07 -0.17
N GLU A 63 7.54 1.13 -1.08
CA GLU A 63 7.82 1.31 -2.50
C GLU A 63 6.94 2.41 -3.11
N LEU A 64 5.63 2.41 -2.79
CA LEU A 64 4.72 3.47 -3.24
C LEU A 64 5.18 4.84 -2.73
N HIS A 65 5.49 4.96 -1.44
CA HIS A 65 5.98 6.20 -0.83
C HIS A 65 7.34 6.64 -1.40
N THR A 66 8.21 5.70 -1.76
CA THR A 66 9.49 5.98 -2.42
C THR A 66 9.24 6.60 -3.80
N ARG A 67 8.33 6.03 -4.58
CA ARG A 67 8.01 6.51 -5.94
C ARG A 67 7.41 7.91 -5.94
N ILE A 68 6.47 8.19 -5.04
CA ILE A 68 5.81 9.52 -5.00
C ILE A 68 6.62 10.57 -4.23
N GLY A 69 7.56 10.13 -3.39
CA GLY A 69 8.39 10.97 -2.56
C GLY A 69 7.67 11.51 -1.30
N LEU A 70 8.47 11.80 -0.27
CA LEU A 70 8.00 12.15 1.07
C LEU A 70 6.98 13.29 1.13
N ILE A 71 7.14 14.33 0.30
CA ILE A 71 6.22 15.48 0.29
C ILE A 71 4.81 15.02 -0.09
N LYS A 72 4.68 14.17 -1.11
CA LYS A 72 3.40 13.67 -1.61
C LYS A 72 2.80 12.62 -0.68
N THR A 73 3.65 11.79 -0.05
CA THR A 73 3.24 10.89 1.02
C THR A 73 2.62 11.64 2.19
N VAL A 74 3.29 12.69 2.72
CA VAL A 74 2.78 13.45 3.87
C VAL A 74 1.52 14.24 3.53
N ARG A 75 1.42 14.76 2.30
CA ARG A 75 0.22 15.44 1.79
C ARG A 75 -0.93 14.49 1.46
N ARG A 76 -0.68 13.18 1.45
CA ARG A 76 -1.66 12.13 1.10
C ARG A 76 -2.20 12.32 -0.33
N ASP A 77 -1.30 12.59 -1.28
CA ASP A 77 -1.66 12.73 -2.69
C ASP A 77 -2.20 11.41 -3.28
N VAL A 78 -1.94 10.26 -2.63
CA VAL A 78 -2.58 8.96 -2.91
C VAL A 78 -3.54 8.62 -1.76
N PRO A 79 -4.81 8.27 -2.04
CA PRO A 79 -5.77 7.87 -1.01
C PRO A 79 -5.38 6.57 -0.29
N GLN A 80 -5.66 6.50 1.02
CA GLN A 80 -5.31 5.33 1.85
C GLN A 80 -5.88 4.02 1.28
N TRP A 81 -7.13 4.00 0.82
CA TRP A 81 -7.72 2.79 0.25
C TRP A 81 -6.98 2.27 -0.99
N PHE A 82 -6.37 3.15 -1.79
CA PHE A 82 -5.64 2.72 -2.98
C PHE A 82 -4.31 2.09 -2.57
N ASP A 83 -3.58 2.73 -1.65
CA ASP A 83 -2.32 2.23 -1.11
C ASP A 83 -2.49 0.85 -0.44
N GLU A 84 -3.49 0.70 0.43
CA GLU A 84 -3.83 -0.59 1.06
C GLU A 84 -4.29 -1.64 0.05
N GLY A 85 -5.08 -1.23 -0.96
CA GLY A 85 -5.53 -2.12 -2.03
C GLY A 85 -4.36 -2.66 -2.88
N VAL A 86 -3.39 -1.80 -3.22
CA VAL A 86 -2.15 -2.23 -3.89
C VAL A 86 -1.35 -3.17 -3.01
N ALA A 87 -1.20 -2.86 -1.72
CA ALA A 87 -0.43 -3.69 -0.79
C ALA A 87 -1.00 -5.11 -0.67
N VAL A 88 -2.33 -5.26 -0.57
CA VAL A 88 -3.01 -6.57 -0.56
C VAL A 88 -2.81 -7.34 -1.87
N LEU A 89 -2.80 -6.65 -3.01
CA LEU A 89 -2.61 -7.29 -4.32
C LEU A 89 -1.18 -7.79 -4.50
N VAL A 90 -0.19 -7.01 -4.06
CA VAL A 90 1.23 -7.38 -4.14
C VAL A 90 1.56 -8.51 -3.15
N SER A 91 0.96 -8.50 -1.96
CA SER A 91 1.18 -9.53 -0.95
C SER A 91 0.48 -10.86 -1.23
N ASP A 92 -0.39 -10.91 -2.25
CA ASP A 92 -1.20 -12.06 -2.62
C ASP A 92 -2.04 -12.61 -1.46
N ASP A 93 -2.58 -11.72 -0.62
CA ASP A 93 -3.16 -12.13 0.66
C ASP A 93 -4.52 -12.84 0.50
N SER A 94 -4.53 -14.15 0.74
CA SER A 94 -5.70 -15.01 0.59
C SER A 94 -6.82 -14.71 1.60
N ARG A 95 -6.56 -13.91 2.63
CA ARG A 95 -7.60 -13.39 3.53
C ARG A 95 -8.54 -12.41 2.82
N TYR A 96 -8.08 -11.78 1.75
CA TYR A 96 -8.78 -10.69 1.05
C TYR A 96 -9.01 -10.95 -0.44
N LEU A 97 -8.26 -11.90 -1.04
CA LEU A 97 -8.34 -12.24 -2.45
C LEU A 97 -8.46 -13.76 -2.67
N ARG A 98 -9.09 -14.16 -3.77
CA ARG A 98 -9.02 -15.55 -4.25
C ARG A 98 -7.66 -15.79 -4.92
N PRO A 99 -6.91 -16.85 -4.57
CA PRO A 99 -5.56 -17.07 -5.11
C PRO A 99 -5.51 -17.40 -6.60
N THR A 100 -6.59 -17.96 -7.19
CA THR A 100 -6.59 -18.43 -8.58
C THR A 100 -7.94 -18.17 -9.25
N SER A 101 -8.14 -16.97 -9.80
CA SER A 101 -9.33 -16.58 -10.56
C SER A 101 -9.01 -15.41 -11.49
N SER A 102 -9.71 -15.28 -12.61
CA SER A 102 -9.65 -14.09 -13.46
C SER A 102 -10.21 -12.85 -12.76
N ASP A 103 -11.27 -13.04 -11.95
CA ASP A 103 -11.71 -12.07 -10.95
C ASP A 103 -11.41 -12.60 -9.54
N ARG A 104 -10.38 -12.04 -8.92
CA ARG A 104 -9.90 -12.43 -7.59
C ARG A 104 -10.72 -11.85 -6.44
N CYS A 105 -11.74 -11.04 -6.74
CA CYS A 105 -12.49 -10.32 -5.73
C CYS A 105 -13.24 -11.26 -4.77
N LEU A 106 -13.15 -11.03 -3.45
CA LEU A 106 -13.95 -11.72 -2.42
C LEU A 106 -15.18 -10.92 -2.00
N VAL A 107 -15.11 -9.58 -2.09
CA VAL A 107 -16.16 -8.67 -1.64
C VAL A 107 -16.37 -7.59 -2.69
N GLU A 108 -17.63 -7.35 -3.06
CA GLU A 108 -17.95 -6.26 -3.97
C GLU A 108 -17.62 -4.90 -3.35
N PRO A 109 -16.84 -4.04 -4.05
CA PRO A 109 -16.46 -2.74 -3.54
C PRO A 109 -17.59 -1.72 -3.70
N ASP A 110 -18.56 -1.72 -2.79
CA ASP A 110 -19.62 -0.73 -2.72
C ASP A 110 -19.24 0.52 -1.92
N GLY A 111 -19.89 1.65 -2.23
CA GLY A 111 -19.76 2.90 -1.48
C GLY A 111 -18.41 3.62 -1.58
N ALA A 112 -18.28 4.72 -0.84
CA ALA A 112 -17.02 5.45 -0.71
C ALA A 112 -16.07 4.69 0.22
N LEU A 113 -14.79 4.62 -0.16
CA LEU A 113 -13.74 4.05 0.68
C LEU A 113 -12.97 5.17 1.40
N PRO A 114 -12.45 4.92 2.62
CA PRO A 114 -11.70 5.92 3.37
C PRO A 114 -10.47 6.41 2.61
N THR A 115 -10.37 7.72 2.41
CA THR A 115 -9.22 8.34 1.72
C THR A 115 -8.10 8.70 2.68
N THR A 116 -8.37 8.78 3.98
CA THR A 116 -7.40 9.17 5.02
C THR A 116 -7.06 8.02 5.96
N ARG A 117 -5.83 8.03 6.50
CA ARG A 117 -5.37 7.03 7.48
C ARG A 117 -6.24 6.98 8.74
N SER A 118 -6.70 8.13 9.26
CA SER A 118 -7.54 8.17 10.46
C SER A 118 -8.89 7.49 10.19
N ALA A 119 -9.57 7.85 9.10
CA ALA A 119 -10.82 7.22 8.71
C ALA A 119 -10.64 5.73 8.39
N TRP A 120 -9.49 5.34 7.83
CA TRP A 120 -9.14 3.95 7.63
C TRP A 120 -9.03 3.19 8.95
N ILE A 121 -8.21 3.67 9.90
CA ILE A 121 -8.04 3.01 11.21
C ILE A 121 -9.38 2.89 11.95
N GLU A 122 -10.24 3.91 11.90
CA GLU A 122 -11.57 3.90 12.50
C GLU A 122 -12.51 2.84 11.88
N SER A 123 -12.31 2.46 10.62
CA SER A 123 -13.17 1.54 9.86
C SER A 123 -12.54 0.17 9.56
N ALA A 124 -11.22 0.05 9.74
CA ALA A 124 -10.41 -1.14 9.44
C ALA A 124 -10.67 -2.32 10.39
N ALA A 125 -11.54 -2.15 11.39
CA ALA A 125 -12.01 -3.24 12.25
C ALA A 125 -12.67 -4.39 11.47
N SER A 126 -13.02 -4.20 10.19
CA SER A 126 -13.56 -5.24 9.33
C SER A 126 -12.55 -5.72 8.27
N THR A 127 -12.34 -7.04 8.20
CA THR A 127 -11.63 -7.70 7.09
C THR A 127 -12.23 -7.39 5.72
N SER A 128 -13.49 -6.99 5.67
CA SER A 128 -14.17 -6.60 4.43
C SER A 128 -13.63 -5.30 3.83
N LEU A 129 -13.09 -4.35 4.62
CA LEU A 129 -12.58 -3.09 4.08
C LEU A 129 -11.35 -3.31 3.19
N TYR A 130 -10.39 -4.09 3.68
CA TYR A 130 -9.20 -4.49 2.92
C TYR A 130 -9.59 -5.24 1.65
N ALA A 131 -10.52 -6.19 1.75
CA ALA A 131 -11.04 -6.90 0.58
C ALA A 131 -11.66 -5.94 -0.43
N LYS A 132 -12.54 -5.02 -0.02
CA LYS A 132 -13.16 -4.02 -0.92
C LYS A 132 -12.10 -3.15 -1.62
N ALA A 133 -11.12 -2.64 -0.87
CA ALA A 133 -10.03 -1.86 -1.43
C ALA A 133 -9.24 -2.65 -2.50
N ALA A 134 -8.81 -3.87 -2.16
CA ALA A 134 -8.10 -4.75 -3.09
C ALA A 134 -8.93 -5.09 -4.33
N CYS A 135 -10.23 -5.36 -4.16
CA CYS A 135 -11.15 -5.64 -5.24
C CYS A 135 -11.31 -4.46 -6.20
N ARG A 136 -11.46 -3.23 -5.65
CA ARG A 136 -11.55 -2.00 -6.44
C ARG A 136 -10.27 -1.75 -7.24
N VAL A 137 -9.11 -1.82 -6.58
CA VAL A 137 -7.82 -1.63 -7.23
C VAL A 137 -7.57 -2.71 -8.28
N SER A 138 -7.86 -3.98 -7.99
CA SER A 138 -7.65 -5.10 -8.94
C SER A 138 -8.42 -4.90 -10.24
N ARG A 139 -9.69 -4.49 -10.16
CA ARG A 139 -10.53 -4.25 -11.34
C ARG A 139 -10.09 -3.00 -12.10
N TRP A 140 -9.69 -1.95 -11.39
CA TRP A 140 -9.11 -0.77 -12.01
C TRP A 140 -7.83 -1.13 -12.78
N ILE A 141 -6.90 -1.87 -12.16
CA ILE A 141 -5.68 -2.37 -12.81
C ILE A 141 -6.02 -3.16 -14.08
N ALA A 142 -6.98 -4.08 -14.02
CA ALA A 142 -7.39 -4.87 -15.18
C ALA A 142 -7.95 -3.99 -16.32
N ALA A 143 -8.77 -2.99 -15.99
CA ALA A 143 -9.34 -2.05 -16.96
C ALA A 143 -8.31 -1.09 -17.58
N HIS A 144 -7.17 -0.86 -16.91
CA HIS A 144 -6.15 0.11 -17.33
C HIS A 144 -4.87 -0.54 -17.88
N GLY A 145 -4.97 -1.79 -18.35
CA GLY A 145 -3.86 -2.48 -19.03
C GLY A 145 -2.89 -3.20 -18.08
N GLY A 146 -3.38 -3.66 -16.93
CA GLY A 146 -2.63 -4.49 -15.99
C GLY A 146 -1.72 -3.70 -15.05
N SER A 147 -0.83 -4.40 -14.35
CA SER A 147 0.01 -3.84 -13.28
C SER A 147 0.79 -2.55 -13.65
N PRO A 148 1.26 -2.35 -14.89
CA PRO A 148 1.89 -1.09 -15.30
C PRO A 148 1.01 0.15 -15.12
N ALA A 149 -0.31 0.00 -15.01
CA ALA A 149 -1.24 1.10 -14.71
C ALA A 149 -0.90 1.80 -13.40
N VAL A 150 -0.53 1.06 -12.36
CA VAL A 150 -0.18 1.62 -11.05
C VAL A 150 1.02 2.54 -11.19
N THR A 151 2.09 2.09 -11.85
CA THR A 151 3.30 2.89 -12.05
C THR A 151 3.01 4.17 -12.83
N ARG A 152 2.22 4.10 -13.91
CA ARG A 152 1.83 5.30 -14.69
C ARG A 152 1.00 6.28 -13.86
N LEU A 153 0.08 5.79 -13.03
CA LEU A 153 -0.70 6.65 -12.13
C LEU A 153 0.22 7.38 -11.14
N LEU A 154 1.18 6.68 -10.53
CA LEU A 154 2.13 7.29 -9.61
C LEU A 154 3.03 8.32 -10.33
N GLU A 155 3.48 8.03 -11.56
CA GLU A 155 4.24 8.97 -12.39
C GLU A 155 3.44 10.24 -12.70
N SER A 156 2.16 10.14 -13.03
CA SER A 156 1.28 11.30 -13.22
C SER A 156 1.15 12.15 -11.94
N ILE A 157 1.03 11.50 -10.78
CA ILE A 157 0.98 12.18 -9.48
C ILE A 157 2.31 12.89 -9.16
N VAL A 158 3.44 12.26 -9.48
CA VAL A 158 4.77 12.85 -9.38
C VAL A 158 4.88 14.08 -10.30
N ALA A 159 4.33 14.01 -11.51
CA ALA A 159 4.26 15.12 -12.46
C ALA A 159 3.30 16.25 -12.05
N GLY A 160 2.57 16.09 -10.95
CA GLY A 160 1.71 17.14 -10.37
C GLY A 160 0.22 17.00 -10.68
N GLN A 161 -0.20 15.93 -11.36
CA GLN A 161 -1.62 15.62 -11.55
C GLN A 161 -2.23 15.15 -10.22
N SER A 162 -3.50 15.49 -9.96
CA SER A 162 -4.22 14.94 -8.80
C SER A 162 -4.55 13.47 -9.02
N PHE A 163 -4.70 12.70 -7.93
CA PHE A 163 -5.13 11.31 -8.00
C PHE A 163 -6.45 11.16 -8.78
N GLU A 164 -7.45 11.99 -8.49
CA GLU A 164 -8.76 11.95 -9.17
C GLU A 164 -8.70 12.20 -10.68
N MET A 165 -7.67 12.90 -11.16
CA MET A 165 -7.49 13.12 -12.59
C MET A 165 -6.71 11.98 -13.25
N ALA A 166 -5.92 11.21 -12.50
CA ALA A 166 -5.02 10.17 -13.00
C ALA A 166 -5.60 8.74 -12.84
N TYR A 167 -6.54 8.57 -11.91
CA TYR A 167 -7.27 7.34 -11.60
C TYR A 167 -8.54 7.23 -12.46
#